data_AF-A0A139AGB1-F1
#
_entry.id   AF-A0A139AGB1-F1
#
_cell.length_a   1.000
_cell.length_b   1.000
_cell.length_c   1.000
_cell.angle_alpha   90.00
_cell.angle_beta   90.00
_cell.angle_gamma   90.00
#
_symmetry.space_group_name_H-M   'P 1'
#
loop_
_entity.id
_entity.type
_entity.pdbx_description
1 polymer ?
#
loop_
_entity_poly.entity_id
_entity_poly.type
_entity_poly.pdbx_seq_one_letter_code
_entity_poly.pdbx_strand_id
1 'polypeptide(L)' 'SGNLALSKSVQTKTHVRVIRGYKLKSKFAPKIGYRYDGLYRVEQAWKEVGLSGFVVWKVSTRQF' A
#
# COMPACT_ATOMS: atom_id res chain seq x y z
N SER A 1 12.32 3.99 8.43
CA SER A 1 10.95 4.51 8.25
C SER A 1 10.15 3.57 7.35
N GLY A 2 8.81 3.66 7.34
CA GLY A 2 7.95 2.77 6.55
C GLY A 2 8.18 2.82 5.03
N ASN A 3 8.44 4.02 4.48
CA ASN A 3 8.70 4.18 3.04
C ASN A 3 9.96 3.43 2.57
N LEU A 4 11.04 3.51 3.36
CA LEU A 4 12.27 2.78 3.04
C LEU A 4 12.07 1.26 3.08
N ALA A 5 11.27 0.77 4.04
CA ALA A 5 10.96 -0.66 4.13
C ALA A 5 10.16 -1.14 2.91
N LEU A 6 9.12 -0.39 2.50
CA LEU A 6 8.33 -0.74 1.31
C LEU A 6 9.16 -0.68 0.02
N SER A 7 10.05 0.30 -0.10
CA SER A 7 10.98 0.39 -1.23
C SER A 7 11.93 -0.82 -1.28
N LYS A 8 12.46 -1.27 -0.12
CA LYS A 8 13.27 -2.50 -0.05
C LYS A 8 12.47 -3.74 -0.43
N SER A 9 11.20 -3.84 -0.04
CA SER A 9 10.34 -4.98 -0.40
C SER A 9 10.18 -5.17 -1.91
N VAL A 10 10.35 -4.11 -2.72
CA VAL A 10 10.40 -4.22 -4.20
C VAL A 10 11.56 -5.09 -4.67
N GLN A 11 12.71 -5.02 -3.99
CA GLN A 11 13.91 -5.77 -4.35
C GLN A 11 13.90 -7.17 -3.73
N THR A 12 13.57 -7.26 -2.44
CA THR A 12 13.61 -8.53 -1.69
C THR A 12 12.40 -9.43 -1.96
N LYS A 13 11.37 -8.90 -2.62
CA LYS A 13 10.08 -9.57 -2.88
C LYS A 13 9.38 -10.05 -1.61
N THR A 14 9.71 -9.45 -0.47
CA THR A 14 9.08 -9.76 0.81
C THR A 14 7.60 -9.37 0.79
N HIS A 15 6.75 -10.30 1.20
CA HIS A 15 5.30 -10.08 1.27
C HIS A 15 4.93 -9.06 2.33
N VAL A 16 3.94 -8.22 2.02
CA VAL A 16 3.35 -7.28 2.95
C VAL A 16 1.91 -7.70 3.26
N ARG A 17 1.52 -7.58 4.53
CA ARG A 17 0.13 -7.77 4.95
C ARG A 17 -0.66 -6.51 4.63
N VAL A 18 -1.80 -6.65 3.95
CA VAL A 18 -2.71 -5.53 3.69
C VAL A 18 -3.90 -5.62 4.61
N ILE A 19 -4.22 -4.51 5.27
CA ILE A 19 -5.42 -4.34 6.07
C ILE A 19 -6.22 -3.17 5.47
N ARG A 20 -7.50 -3.39 5.17
CA ARG A 20 -8.39 -2.35 4.62
C ARG A 20 -9.34 -1.87 5.70
N GLY A 21 -9.51 -0.55 5.80
CA GLY A 21 -10.46 0.08 6.72
C GLY A 21 -11.74 0.51 6.02
N TYR A 22 -12.86 0.48 6.75
CA TYR A 22 -14.20 0.80 6.22
C TYR A 22 -14.41 2.26 5.78
N LYS A 23 -13.59 3.21 6.25
CA LYS A 23 -13.79 4.66 6.01
C LYS A 23 -13.57 5.09 4.56
N LEU A 24 -12.87 4.31 3.76
CA LEU A 24 -12.60 4.66 2.37
C LEU A 24 -13.81 4.34 1.49
N LYS A 25 -14.29 5.31 0.71
CA LYS A 25 -15.30 5.08 -0.35
C LYS A 25 -14.69 4.29 -1.51
N SER A 26 -14.51 2.98 -1.33
CA SER A 26 -13.91 2.08 -2.31
C SER A 26 -14.67 0.76 -2.35
N LYS A 27 -14.82 0.16 -3.54
CA LYS A 27 -15.39 -1.19 -3.69
C LYS A 27 -14.62 -2.27 -2.91
N PHE A 28 -13.37 -2.00 -2.54
CA PHE A 28 -12.52 -2.91 -1.78
C PHE A 28 -12.63 -2.73 -0.27
N ALA A 29 -13.22 -1.63 0.21
CA ALA A 29 -13.36 -1.36 1.64
C ALA A 29 -14.40 -2.32 2.28
N PRO A 30 -14.17 -2.80 3.52
CA PRO A 30 -15.19 -3.54 4.25
C PRO A 30 -16.36 -2.64 4.65
N LYS A 31 -17.54 -3.23 4.89
CA LYS A 31 -18.72 -2.48 5.38
C LYS A 31 -18.48 -1.86 6.76
N ILE A 32 -17.78 -2.58 7.64
CA ILE A 32 -17.47 -2.16 9.02
C ILE A 32 -16.03 -2.56 9.39
N GLY A 33 -15.44 -1.83 10.33
CA GLY A 33 -14.16 -2.18 10.96
C GLY A 33 -12.96 -2.26 10.00
N TYR A 34 -12.03 -3.15 10.35
CA TYR A 34 -10.81 -3.44 9.57
C TYR A 34 -10.83 -4.89 9.13
N ARG A 35 -10.45 -5.14 7.87
CA ARG A 35 -10.35 -6.49 7.32
C ARG A 35 -8.91 -6.77 6.90
N TYR A 36 -8.36 -7.89 7.36
CA TYR A 36 -7.14 -8.45 6.77
C TYR A 36 -7.46 -8.93 5.34
N ASP A 37 -6.79 -8.34 4.36
CA ASP A 37 -7.07 -8.56 2.94
C ASP A 37 -6.06 -9.51 2.28
N GLY A 38 -5.19 -10.12 3.08
CA GLY A 38 -4.20 -11.09 2.62
C GLY A 38 -2.79 -10.53 2.48
N LEU A 39 -1.94 -11.33 1.84
CA LEU A 39 -0.58 -10.99 1.48
C LEU A 39 -0.54 -10.34 0.11
N TYR A 40 0.35 -9.36 -0.05
CA TYR A 40 0.58 -8.66 -1.30
C TYR A 40 2.09 -8.56 -1.56
N ARG A 41 2.45 -8.46 -2.83
CA ARG A 41 3.79 -8.10 -3.27
C ARG A 41 3.84 -6.61 -3.60
N VAL A 42 4.94 -5.95 -3.25
CA VAL A 42 5.21 -4.58 -3.71
C VAL A 42 5.92 -4.68 -5.05
N GLU A 43 5.29 -4.18 -6.11
CA GLU A 43 5.81 -4.30 -7.47
C GLU A 43 6.73 -3.12 -7.82
N GLN A 44 6.35 -1.91 -7.42
CA GLN A 44 7.11 -0.68 -7.69
C GLN A 44 6.98 0.33 -6.54
N ALA A 45 7.97 1.21 -6.41
CA ALA A 45 7.96 2.35 -5.49
C ALA A 45 8.54 3.58 -6.21
N TRP A 46 7.83 4.71 -6.16
CA TRP A 46 8.24 5.95 -6.84
C TRP A 46 7.86 7.19 -6.04
N LYS A 47 8.41 8.34 -6.44
CA LYS A 47 8.07 9.67 -5.91
C LYS A 47 7.17 10.41 -6.89
N GLU A 48 6.22 11.16 -6.36
CA GLU A 48 5.31 12.00 -7.16
C GLU A 48 4.90 13.23 -6.34
N VAL A 49 4.51 14.32 -6.98
CA VAL A 49 3.90 15.47 -6.29
C VAL A 49 2.47 15.10 -5.91
N GLY A 50 2.18 15.09 -4.61
CA GLY A 50 0.85 14.80 -4.07
C GLY A 50 -0.11 15.97 -4.25
N LEU A 51 -1.39 15.75 -3.91
CA LEU A 51 -2.46 16.74 -4.07
C LEU A 51 -2.21 18.06 -3.31
N SER A 52 -1.42 18.02 -2.24
CA SER A 52 -1.04 19.20 -1.46
C SER A 52 0.24 19.89 -1.96
N GLY A 53 0.79 19.48 -3.12
CA GLY A 53 1.98 20.10 -3.73
C GLY A 53 3.33 19.59 -3.22
N PHE A 54 3.35 18.66 -2.26
CA PHE A 54 4.59 18.08 -1.71
C PHE A 54 4.91 16.72 -2.31
N VAL A 55 6.20 16.38 -2.36
CA VAL A 55 6.65 15.06 -2.82
C VAL A 55 6.22 13.97 -1.84
N VAL A 56 5.50 12.97 -2.36
CA VAL A 56 5.07 11.78 -1.63
C VAL A 56 5.66 10.53 -2.26
N TRP A 57 5.84 9.49 -1.45
CA TRP A 57 6.16 8.15 -1.95
C TRP A 57 4.87 7.38 -2.23
N LYS A 58 4.80 6.75 -3.39
CA LYS A 58 3.73 5.82 -3.78
C LYS A 58 4.30 4.43 -4.05
N VAL A 59 3.46 3.42 -3.86
CA VAL A 59 3.79 2.03 -4.15
C VAL A 59 2.64 1.36 -4.90
N SER A 60 2.97 0.46 -5.82
CA SER A 60 2.00 -0.43 -6.46
C SER A 60 2.08 -1.81 -5.80
N THR A 61 0.92 -2.41 -5.56
CA THR A 61 0.83 -3.73 -4.92
C THR A 61 -0.04 -4.66 -5.72
N ARG A 62 0.31 -5.94 -5.71
CA ARG A 62 -0.45 -7.02 -6.33
C ARG A 62 -0.76 -8.07 -5.28
N GLN A 63 -2.02 -8.48 -5.21
CA GLN A 63 -2.44 -9.60 -4.36
C GLN A 63 -1.88 -10.90 -4.93
N PHE A 64 -1.46 -11.81 -4.05
CA PHE A 64 -1.12 -13.17 -4.44
C PHE A 64 -2.29 -13.89 -5.09
#